data_AF-A0A8J7KFP5-F1
#
_entry.id   AF-A0A8J7KFP5-F1
#
_cell.length_a   1.000
_cell.length_b   1.000
_cell.length_c   1.000
_cell.angle_alpha   90.00
_cell.angle_beta   90.00
_cell.angle_gamma   90.00
#
_symmetry.space_group_name_H-M   'P 1'
#
loop_
_entity.id
_entity.type
_entity.pdbx_description
1 polymer ?
#
loop_
_entity_poly.entity_id
_entity_poly.type
_entity_poly.pdbx_seq_one_letter_code
_entity_poly.pdbx_strand_id
1 'polypeptide(L)' 'MIRQDQRLAELLWRVCEFDLTRGDHGERVQLSSGLSLKGVAGDITGGTFFL' A
#
# COMPACT_ATOMS: atom_id res chain seq x y z
N MET A 1 7.32 -0.23 -11.64
CA MET A 1 7.23 1.05 -12.38
C MET A 1 6.84 2.22 -11.48
N ILE A 2 5.73 2.17 -10.70
CA ILE A 2 5.35 3.27 -9.78
C ILE A 2 6.41 3.57 -8.71
N ARG A 3 6.97 2.54 -8.05
CA ARG A 3 7.99 2.70 -7.00
C ARG A 3 9.32 3.28 -7.51
N GLN A 4 9.54 3.27 -8.82
CA GLN A 4 10.77 3.76 -9.44
C GLN A 4 10.58 5.19 -9.98
N ASP A 5 9.34 5.68 -10.06
CA ASP A 5 9.02 7.03 -10.46
C ASP A 5 8.75 7.87 -9.21
N GLN A 6 9.75 8.68 -8.84
CA GLN A 6 9.69 9.51 -7.64
C GLN A 6 8.56 10.55 -7.69
N ARG A 7 8.24 11.09 -8.87
CA ARG A 7 7.17 12.10 -9.00
C ARG A 7 5.81 11.47 -8.81
N LEU A 8 5.61 10.27 -9.34
CA LEU A 8 4.38 9.53 -9.15
C LEU A 8 4.21 9.07 -7.70
N ALA A 9 5.29 8.63 -7.05
CA ALA A 9 5.28 8.30 -5.63
C ALA A 9 4.92 9.51 -4.76
N GLU A 10 5.48 10.68 -5.05
CA GLU A 10 5.16 11.93 -4.36
C GLU A 10 3.69 12.34 -4.56
N LEU A 11 3.17 12.23 -5.78
CA LEU A 11 1.77 12.54 -6.07
C LEU A 11 0.81 11.65 -5.25
N LEU A 12 1.08 10.35 -5.23
CA LEU A 12 0.29 9.37 -4.48
C LEU A 12 0.32 9.65 -2.97
N TRP A 13 1.49 10.02 -2.45
CA TRP A 13 1.61 10.45 -1.06
C TRP A 13 0.78 11.71 -0.77
N ARG A 14 0.94 12.75 -1.58
CA ARG A 14 0.36 14.07 -1.28
C ARG A 14 -1.15 14.16 -1.51
N VAL A 15 -1.68 13.38 -2.44
CA VAL A 15 -3.10 13.47 -2.84
C VAL A 15 -3.91 12.30 -2.29
N CYS A 16 -3.31 11.12 -2.16
CA CYS A 16 -4.01 9.91 -1.75
C CYS A 16 -3.53 9.36 -0.40
N GLU A 17 -2.51 9.97 0.22
CA GLU A 17 -1.89 9.52 1.47
C GLU A 17 -1.28 8.10 1.39
N PHE A 18 -0.96 7.64 0.17
CA PHE A 18 -0.35 6.33 -0.03
C PHE A 18 1.15 6.41 0.21
N ASP A 19 1.59 5.89 1.35
CA ASP A 19 3.00 5.63 1.61
C ASP A 19 3.40 4.29 0.97
N LEU A 20 3.98 4.37 -0.22
CA LEU A 20 4.48 3.20 -0.94
C LEU A 20 5.60 2.50 -0.17
N THR A 21 6.33 3.17 0.72
CA THR A 21 7.39 2.52 1.52
C THR A 21 6.83 1.61 2.61
N ARG A 22 5.52 1.69 2.92
CA ARG A 22 4.85 0.98 4.02
C ARG A 22 3.81 -0.05 3.56
N GLY A 23 4.17 -0.90 2.60
CA GLY A 23 3.27 -1.94 2.09
C GLY A 23 3.32 -3.27 2.86
N ASP A 24 4.26 -3.45 3.79
CA ASP A 24 4.39 -4.70 4.54
C ASP A 24 3.51 -4.66 5.79
N HIS A 25 2.46 -5.49 5.79
CA HIS A 25 1.51 -5.59 6.89
C HIS A 25 1.99 -6.50 8.02
N GLY A 26 3.00 -7.34 7.78
CA GLY A 26 3.50 -8.33 8.75
C GLY A 26 2.62 -9.58 8.94
N GLU A 27 1.34 -9.54 8.56
CA GLU A 27 0.43 -10.69 8.58
C GLU A 27 -0.17 -10.99 7.20
N ARG A 28 -0.56 -12.26 6.98
CA ARG A 28 -1.22 -12.68 5.75
C ARG A 28 -2.70 -12.32 5.81
N VAL A 29 -3.12 -11.36 4.98
CA VAL A 29 -4.52 -10.93 4.84
C VAL A 29 -5.19 -11.68 3.70
N GLN A 30 -6.44 -12.09 3.90
CA GLN A 30 -7.24 -12.83 2.90
C GLN A 30 -8.69 -12.35 2.89
N LEU A 31 -9.35 -12.42 1.73
CA LEU A 31 -10.80 -12.24 1.62
C LEU A 31 -11.55 -13.40 2.25
N SER A 32 -12.86 -13.23 2.51
CA SER A 32 -13.73 -14.31 3.01
C SER A 32 -13.80 -15.52 2.07
N SER A 33 -13.48 -15.33 0.79
CA SER A 33 -13.34 -16.40 -0.20
C SER A 33 -12.04 -17.21 -0.07
N GLY A 34 -11.11 -16.81 0.81
CA GLY A 34 -9.78 -17.39 0.95
C GLY A 34 -8.74 -16.84 -0.04
N LEU A 35 -9.09 -15.88 -0.88
CA LEU A 35 -8.12 -15.23 -1.78
C LEU A 35 -7.15 -14.35 -0.98
N SER A 36 -5.85 -14.58 -1.14
CA SER A 36 -4.81 -13.80 -0.47
C SER A 36 -4.71 -12.41 -1.06
N LEU A 37 -4.54 -11.43 -0.19
CA LEU A 37 -4.32 -10.04 -0.54
C LEU A 37 -2.86 -9.65 -0.32
N LYS A 38 -2.36 -8.74 -1.17
CA LYS A 38 -1.00 -8.20 -1.09
C LYS A 38 -1.05 -6.75 -0.65
N GLY A 39 -0.34 -6.42 0.43
CA GLY A 39 -0.13 -5.05 0.83
C GLY A 39 0.67 -4.26 -0.23
N VAL A 40 0.18 -3.08 -0.58
CA VAL A 40 0.76 -2.24 -1.65
C VAL A 40 1.19 -0.86 -1.18
N ALA A 41 0.56 -0.32 -0.14
CA ALA A 41 0.88 0.97 0.46
C ALA A 41 0.40 0.99 1.91
N GLY A 42 0.96 1.88 2.72
CA GLY A 42 0.44 2.21 4.04
C GLY A 42 -0.05 3.65 4.10
N ASP A 43 -0.50 4.09 5.27
CA ASP A 43 -0.84 5.49 5.55
C ASP A 43 -0.13 6.02 6.82
N ILE A 44 -0.40 7.28 7.18
CA ILE A 44 0.15 7.93 8.37
C ILE A 44 -0.43 7.43 9.69
N THR A 45 -1.59 6.76 9.66
CA THR A 45 -2.30 6.26 10.84
C THR A 45 -1.96 4.80 11.17
N GLY A 46 -1.19 4.13 10.31
CA GLY A 46 -0.80 2.72 10.46
C GLY A 46 -1.68 1.75 9.67
N GLY A 47 -2.57 2.23 8.81
CA GLY A 47 -3.34 1.41 7.90
C GLY A 47 -2.51 0.84 6.75
N THR A 48 -3.03 -0.18 6.10
CA THR A 48 -2.43 -0.81 4.91
C THR A 48 -3.48 -0.98 3.82
N PHE A 49 -3.12 -0.64 2.59
CA PHE A 49 -3.91 -0.83 1.38
C PHE A 49 -3.52 -2.14 0.69
N PHE A 50 -4.51 -2.84 0.15
CA PHE A 50 -4.34 -4.19 -0.37
C PHE A 50 -4.89 -4.35 -1.80
N LEU A 51 -4.29 -5.25 -2.58
CA LEU A 51 -4.77 -5.75 -3.86
C LEU A 51 -4.92 -7.27 -3.84
#